data_AF-D4DQQ1-F1
#
_entry.id   AF-D4DQQ1-F1
#
_cell.length_a   1.000
_cell.length_b   1.000
_cell.length_c   1.000
_cell.angle_alpha   90.00
_cell.angle_beta   90.00
_cell.angle_gamma   90.00
#
_symmetry.space_group_name_H-M   'P 1'
#
loop_
_entity.id
_entity.type
_entity.pdbx_description
1 polymer ?
#
loop_
_entity_poly.entity_id
_entity_poly.type
_entity_poly.pdbx_seq_one_letter_code
_entity_poly.pdbx_strand_id
1 'polypeptide(L)'
;MGKPLYNAAARLLRLPLLPDEGGTIRYGYLALTSVEKDDANVYRALLRAQYIRCRKLGWHYMVGSMHENDPLLPVMNEYPHLTAGGRLFVVAFDTPPKPDGRVPYVEAATL
;
A
#
# COMPACT_ATOMS: atom_id res chain seq x y z
N MET A 1 -6.11 -10.13 -21.68
CA MET A 1 -7.48 -10.27 -21.13
C MET A 1 -8.19 -8.94 -21.32
N GLY A 2 -9.35 -8.88 -21.98
CA GLY A 2 -10.01 -7.61 -22.31
C GLY A 2 -10.73 -6.97 -21.11
N LYS A 3 -10.85 -5.64 -21.11
CA LYS A 3 -11.55 -4.85 -20.07
C LYS A 3 -12.95 -5.36 -19.70
N PRO A 4 -13.81 -5.82 -20.63
CA PRO A 4 -15.15 -6.31 -20.28
C PRO A 4 -15.12 -7.52 -19.35
N LEU A 5 -14.20 -8.45 -19.61
CA LEU A 5 -14.05 -9.67 -18.80
C LEU A 5 -13.48 -9.35 -17.41
N TYR A 6 -12.50 -8.45 -17.34
CA TYR A 6 -11.98 -7.96 -16.06
C TYR A 6 -13.09 -7.28 -15.24
N ASN A 7 -13.84 -6.35 -15.83
CA ASN A 7 -14.88 -5.61 -15.11
C ASN A 7 -16.03 -6.53 -14.65
N ALA A 8 -16.38 -7.55 -15.43
CA ALA A 8 -17.36 -8.56 -15.01
C ALA A 8 -16.87 -9.36 -13.78
N ALA A 9 -15.63 -9.85 -13.82
CA ALA A 9 -15.02 -10.54 -12.68
C ALA A 9 -14.86 -9.61 -11.47
N ALA A 10 -14.45 -8.35 -11.68
CA ALA A 10 -14.27 -7.36 -10.64
C ALA A 10 -15.58 -7.02 -9.93
N ARG A 11 -16.73 -6.99 -10.63
CA ARG A 11 -18.04 -6.84 -9.97
C ARG A 11 -18.36 -8.01 -9.05
N LEU A 12 -18.11 -9.24 -9.50
CA LEU A 12 -18.34 -10.45 -8.73
C LEU A 12 -17.43 -10.52 -7.49
N LEU A 13 -16.15 -10.21 -7.68
CA LEU A 13 -15.11 -10.24 -6.64
C LEU A 13 -15.06 -8.95 -5.80
N ARG A 14 -15.96 -7.99 -6.06
CA ARG A 14 -15.96 -6.66 -5.44
C ARG A 14 -14.59 -5.98 -5.52
N LEU A 15 -13.89 -6.10 -6.63
CA LEU A 15 -12.67 -5.36 -6.94
C LEU A 15 -13.00 -4.01 -7.63
N PRO A 16 -12.08 -3.04 -7.64
CA PRO A 16 -12.25 -1.81 -8.40
C PRO A 16 -12.38 -2.10 -9.91
N LEU A 17 -13.27 -1.38 -10.59
CA LEU A 17 -13.44 -1.49 -12.04
C LEU A 17 -12.38 -0.67 -12.76
N LEU A 18 -11.90 -1.15 -13.91
CA LEU A 18 -11.04 -0.33 -14.76
C LEU A 18 -11.84 0.85 -15.34
N PRO A 19 -11.24 2.05 -15.39
CA PRO A 19 -11.87 3.23 -15.98
C PRO A 19 -12.07 3.05 -17.48
N ASP A 20 -12.81 3.99 -18.08
CA ASP A 20 -12.93 4.13 -19.53
C ASP A 20 -11.59 4.30 -20.22
N GLU A 21 -11.51 3.89 -21.49
CA GLU A 21 -10.29 4.06 -22.27
C GLU A 21 -9.97 5.56 -22.32
N GLY A 22 -8.71 5.92 -22.03
CA GLY A 22 -8.32 7.32 -21.83
C GLY A 22 -8.74 7.92 -20.48
N GLY A 23 -9.44 7.17 -19.62
CA GLY A 23 -9.88 7.60 -18.29
C GLY A 23 -8.78 7.52 -17.23
N THR A 24 -9.01 8.17 -16.09
CA THR A 24 -8.02 8.31 -15.01
C THR A 24 -8.05 7.14 -14.03
N ILE A 25 -6.89 6.57 -13.75
CA ILE A 25 -6.69 5.69 -12.60
C ILE A 25 -6.51 6.56 -11.35
N ARG A 26 -7.57 6.70 -10.56
CA ARG A 26 -7.51 7.28 -9.22
C ARG A 26 -6.80 6.35 -8.23
N TYR A 27 -5.73 6.81 -7.61
CA TYR A 27 -5.03 6.10 -6.55
C TYR A 27 -4.53 7.11 -5.50
N GLY A 28 -4.00 6.61 -4.40
CA GLY A 28 -3.16 7.43 -3.53
C GLY A 28 -2.48 6.61 -2.45
N TYR A 29 -1.71 7.30 -1.62
CA TYR A 29 -0.75 6.70 -0.71
C TYR A 29 -1.33 6.51 0.69
N LEU A 30 -1.02 5.36 1.31
CA LEU A 30 -1.20 5.12 2.74
C LEU A 30 -0.03 5.75 3.51
N ALA A 31 0.04 7.08 3.44
CA ALA A 31 1.16 7.85 3.96
C ALA A 31 1.18 7.87 5.49
N LEU A 32 2.39 7.93 6.06
CA LEU A 32 2.69 8.12 7.47
C LEU A 32 1.98 7.10 8.37
N THR A 33 1.85 5.87 7.87
CA THR A 33 1.26 4.75 8.62
C THR A 33 2.07 4.49 9.89
N SER A 34 1.45 4.69 11.05
CA SER A 34 2.04 4.39 12.35
C SER A 34 0.95 4.01 13.34
N VAL A 35 1.21 3.03 14.18
CA VAL A 35 0.37 2.69 15.34
C VAL A 35 1.27 2.48 16.57
N GLU A 36 0.74 2.71 17.76
CA GLU A 36 1.53 2.49 18.98
C GLU A 36 1.97 1.03 19.07
N LYS A 37 3.28 0.80 19.29
CA LYS A 37 3.90 -0.53 19.47
C LYS A 37 3.65 -1.51 18.32
N ASP A 38 3.36 -1.02 17.12
CA ASP A 38 3.03 -1.86 15.97
C ASP A 38 1.88 -2.85 16.28
N ASP A 39 0.88 -2.40 17.05
CA ASP A 39 -0.29 -3.23 17.36
C ASP A 39 -1.07 -3.59 16.08
N ALA A 40 -0.95 -4.86 15.70
CA ALA A 40 -1.57 -5.41 14.50
C ALA A 40 -3.10 -5.31 14.49
N ASN A 41 -3.77 -5.33 15.64
CA ASN A 41 -5.22 -5.21 15.71
C ASN A 41 -5.67 -3.76 15.45
N VAL A 42 -4.95 -2.80 16.03
CA VAL A 42 -5.18 -1.38 15.77
C VAL A 42 -4.92 -1.07 14.30
N TYR A 43 -3.79 -1.52 13.76
CA TYR A 43 -3.46 -1.31 12.35
C TYR A 43 -4.50 -1.94 11.41
N ARG A 44 -4.93 -3.18 11.69
CA ARG A 44 -5.97 -3.85 10.90
C ARG A 44 -7.28 -3.07 10.87
N ALA A 45 -7.70 -2.54 12.02
CA ALA A 45 -8.92 -1.74 12.12
C ALA A 45 -8.83 -0.44 11.29
N LEU A 46 -7.69 0.26 11.39
CA LEU A 46 -7.43 1.50 10.65
C LEU A 46 -7.35 1.24 9.14
N LEU A 47 -6.57 0.24 8.72
CA LEU A 47 -6.43 -0.14 7.32
C LEU A 47 -7.78 -0.52 6.71
N ARG A 48 -8.61 -1.29 7.44
CA ARG A 48 -9.96 -1.63 7.00
C ARG A 48 -10.86 -0.41 6.85
N ALA A 49 -10.82 0.51 7.80
CA ALA A 49 -11.61 1.74 7.74
C ALA A 49 -11.20 2.59 6.52
N GLN A 50 -9.89 2.73 6.27
CA GLN A 50 -9.38 3.47 5.12
C GLN A 50 -9.72 2.77 3.80
N TYR A 51 -9.58 1.44 3.73
CA TYR A 51 -9.98 0.65 2.57
C TYR A 51 -11.46 0.89 2.21
N ILE A 52 -12.36 0.77 3.19
CA ILE A 52 -13.80 1.02 2.98
C ILE A 52 -14.05 2.45 2.47
N ARG A 53 -13.38 3.45 3.05
CA ARG A 53 -13.51 4.85 2.63
C ARG A 53 -13.05 5.05 1.18
N CYS A 54 -11.87 4.57 0.83
CA CYS A 54 -11.32 4.68 -0.53
C CYS A 54 -12.23 4.00 -1.57
N ARG A 55 -12.78 2.83 -1.24
CA ARG A 55 -13.73 2.12 -2.11
C ARG A 55 -15.02 2.93 -2.33
N LYS A 56 -15.56 3.58 -1.30
CA LYS A 56 -16.72 4.47 -1.42
C LYS A 56 -16.44 5.72 -2.28
N LEU A 57 -15.22 6.25 -2.21
CA LEU A 57 -14.76 7.36 -3.06
C LEU A 57 -14.41 6.92 -4.49
N GLY A 58 -14.50 5.62 -4.80
CA GLY A 58 -14.21 5.07 -6.12
C GLY A 58 -12.72 5.08 -6.47
N TRP A 59 -11.83 5.03 -5.49
CA TRP A 59 -10.40 4.88 -5.73
C TRP A 59 -10.11 3.46 -6.25
N HIS A 60 -9.19 3.38 -7.21
CA HIS A 60 -8.80 2.12 -7.85
C HIS A 60 -7.71 1.42 -7.07
N TYR A 61 -6.76 2.18 -6.53
CA TYR A 61 -5.63 1.62 -5.79
C TYR A 61 -5.32 2.44 -4.55
N MET A 62 -4.77 1.76 -3.55
CA MET A 62 -4.04 2.36 -2.45
C MET A 62 -2.62 1.85 -2.53
N VAL A 63 -1.66 2.74 -2.40
CA VAL A 63 -0.24 2.43 -2.44
C VAL A 63 0.28 2.47 -1.02
N GLY A 64 0.71 1.32 -0.50
CA GLY A 64 1.37 1.20 0.79
C GLY A 64 2.80 0.74 0.60
N SER A 65 3.69 1.19 1.49
CA SER A 65 5.08 0.73 1.56
C SER A 65 5.39 0.27 2.97
N MET A 66 6.03 -0.89 3.07
CA MET A 66 6.57 -1.42 4.31
C MET A 66 7.90 -2.11 3.97
N HIS A 67 8.81 -2.09 4.93
CA HIS A 67 10.01 -2.91 4.85
C HIS A 67 9.63 -4.40 4.95
N GLU A 68 10.39 -5.31 4.33
CA GLU A 68 10.09 -6.75 4.32
C GLU A 68 10.04 -7.39 5.72
N ASN A 69 10.72 -6.78 6.69
CA ASN A 69 10.76 -7.20 8.09
C ASN A 69 9.78 -6.40 8.99
N ASP A 70 8.92 -5.57 8.42
CA ASP A 70 7.95 -4.79 9.20
C ASP A 70 6.91 -5.71 9.85
N PRO A 71 6.66 -5.60 11.17
CA PRO A 71 5.71 -6.46 11.88
C PRO A 71 4.25 -6.30 11.43
N LEU A 72 3.90 -5.18 10.78
CA LEU A 72 2.57 -4.89 10.27
C LEU A 72 2.34 -5.36 8.83
N LEU A 73 3.41 -5.73 8.11
CA LEU A 73 3.34 -6.23 6.74
C LEU A 73 2.37 -7.40 6.55
N PRO A 74 2.28 -8.40 7.45
CA PRO A 74 1.31 -9.48 7.32
C PRO A 74 -0.14 -8.98 7.25
N VAL A 75 -0.49 -7.93 8.01
CA VAL A 75 -1.83 -7.34 8.01
C VAL A 75 -2.12 -6.63 6.68
N MET A 76 -1.14 -5.93 6.12
CA MET A 76 -1.30 -5.28 4.81
C MET A 76 -1.51 -6.31 3.70
N ASN A 77 -0.82 -7.45 3.78
CA ASN A 77 -0.90 -8.54 2.81
C ASN A 77 -2.22 -9.34 2.87
N GLU A 78 -3.09 -9.09 3.85
CA GLU A 78 -4.45 -9.68 3.90
C GLU A 78 -5.33 -9.17 2.75
N TYR A 79 -4.98 -8.06 2.10
CA TYR A 79 -5.73 -7.46 0.98
C TYR A 79 -5.19 -7.91 -0.38
N PRO A 80 -6.05 -8.04 -1.41
CA PRO A 80 -5.58 -8.23 -2.78
C PRO A 80 -4.65 -7.08 -3.20
N HIS A 81 -3.44 -7.40 -3.64
CA HIS A 81 -2.42 -6.42 -3.93
C HIS A 81 -1.57 -6.82 -5.15
N LEU A 82 -0.86 -5.84 -5.69
CA LEU A 82 0.24 -6.04 -6.63
C LEU A 82 1.53 -5.75 -5.88
N THR A 83 2.50 -6.64 -5.98
CA THR A 83 3.80 -6.43 -5.35
C THR A 83 4.66 -5.52 -6.21
N ALA A 84 5.20 -4.46 -5.60
CA ALA A 84 6.22 -3.61 -6.17
C ALA A 84 7.33 -3.46 -5.11
N GLY A 85 8.56 -3.76 -5.48
CA GLY A 85 9.71 -3.73 -4.59
C GLY A 85 10.70 -2.63 -4.97
N GLY A 86 11.46 -2.17 -3.99
CA GLY A 86 12.57 -1.24 -4.16
C GLY A 86 13.77 -1.66 -3.31
N ARG A 87 14.89 -0.95 -3.48
CA ARG A 87 16.06 -1.09 -2.60
C ARG A 87 16.26 0.24 -1.88
N LEU A 88 16.45 0.18 -0.56
CA LEU A 88 16.80 1.35 0.24
C LEU A 88 18.32 1.49 0.30
N PHE A 89 18.81 2.71 0.10
CA PHE A 89 20.24 3.03 0.17
C PHE A 89 20.45 4.13 1.20
N VAL A 90 21.50 3.98 2.02
CA VAL A 90 21.98 5.05 2.89
C VAL A 90 23.01 5.85 2.10
N VAL A 91 22.72 7.12 1.86
CA VAL A 91 23.61 8.05 1.16
C VAL A 91 24.05 9.13 2.14
N ALA A 92 25.35 9.37 2.23
CA ALA A 92 25.94 10.41 3.06
C ALA A 92 27.05 11.13 2.29
N PHE A 93 27.28 12.40 2.60
CA PHE A 93 28.39 13.17 2.02
C PHE A 93 29.76 12.67 2.52
N ASP A 94 29.84 12.32 3.80
CA ASP A 94 31.06 11.78 4.42
C ASP A 94 30.92 10.27 4.68
N THR A 95 30.86 9.87 5.95
CA THR A 95 30.72 8.46 6.34
C THR A 95 29.24 8.12 6.52
N PRO A 96 28.68 7.16 5.77
CA PRO A 96 27.31 6.73 5.96
C PRO A 96 27.14 6.06 7.33
N PRO A 97 26.06 6.36 8.07
CA PRO A 97 25.78 5.68 9.32
C PRO A 97 25.58 4.18 9.07
N LYS A 98 26.08 3.36 10.00
CA LYS A 98 25.78 1.93 9.97
C LYS A 98 24.32 1.71 10.41
N PRO A 99 23.54 0.87 9.70
CA PRO A 99 22.23 0.46 10.18
C PRO A 99 22.31 -0.13 11.58
N ASP A 100 21.42 0.29 12.47
CA ASP A 100 21.40 -0.11 13.89
C ASP A 100 20.51 -1.33 14.16
N GLY A 101 20.07 -2.01 13.09
CA GLY A 101 19.23 -3.21 13.16
C GLY A 101 17.74 -2.93 13.33
N ARG A 102 17.33 -1.67 13.50
CA ARG A 102 15.90 -1.32 13.47
C ARG A 102 15.36 -1.42 12.04
N VAL A 103 14.09 -1.78 11.93
CA VAL A 103 13.37 -1.76 10.65
C VAL A 103 13.22 -0.31 10.21
N PRO A 104 13.71 0.08 9.03
CA PRO A 104 13.57 1.45 8.55
C PRO A 104 12.11 1.73 8.19
N TYR A 105 11.65 2.92 8.56
CA TYR A 105 10.36 3.41 8.12
C TYR A 105 10.43 3.78 6.62
N VAL A 106 9.41 3.38 5.85
CA VAL A 106 9.35 3.62 4.39
C VAL A 106 8.08 4.40 4.05
N GLU A 107 8.24 5.55 3.40
CA GLU A 107 7.14 6.36 2.89
C GLU A 107 7.12 6.36 1.36
N ALA A 108 6.13 5.67 0.77
CA ALA A 108 5.96 5.56 -0.68
C ALA A 108 5.72 6.91 -1.36
N ALA A 109 5.14 7.90 -0.67
CA ALA A 109 4.86 9.22 -1.24
C ALA A 109 6.11 10.11 -1.35
N THR A 110 7.25 9.72 -0.78
CA THR A 110 8.49 10.51 -0.81
C THR A 110 9.60 9.86 -1.65
N LEU A 111 9.27 8.81 -2.41
CA LEU A 111 10.19 8.09 -3.30
C LEU A 111 10.04 8.55 -4.76
#